data_AF-A0A2N2HET3-F1
#
_entry.id   AF-A0A2N2HET3-F1
#
_cell.length_a   1.000
_cell.length_b   1.000
_cell.length_c   1.000
_cell.angle_alpha   90.00
_cell.angle_beta   90.00
_cell.angle_gamma   90.00
#
_symmetry.space_group_name_H-M   'P 1'
#
loop_
_entity.id
_entity.type
_entity.pdbx_description
1 polymer ?
#
loop_
_entity_poly.entity_id
_entity_poly.type
_entity_poly.pdbx_seq_one_letter_code
_entity_poly.pdbx_strand_id
1 'polypeptide(L)'
;MTSLTSADRTKQERALAPARVVTSVLKLVKACLLYDDSNQAVQQLVSPTLEAISTFCLAREADSVKILFAGDIVFVNRRVLRAGRDMIMLACELGELLARCNLSEVTFDGRVGAGELLGFARQLADGQRDPNAAERLRHAEISGVSVRWVELSAEDWLPSMERSLFARVVRDYAASTLFMRRFYADLEQGEL
;
A
#
# COMPACT_ATOMS: atom_id res chain seq x y z
N MET A 1 -28.29 -2.10 24.10
CA MET A 1 -27.76 -1.08 23.15
C MET A 1 -26.66 -0.31 23.86
N THR A 2 -25.43 -0.81 23.81
CA THR A 2 -24.28 -0.25 24.53
C THR A 2 -23.70 0.90 23.72
N SER A 3 -23.89 2.13 24.20
CA SER A 3 -23.27 3.32 23.63
C SER A 3 -21.75 3.24 23.81
N LEU A 4 -21.01 3.12 22.70
CA LEU A 4 -19.55 3.19 22.68
C LEU A 4 -19.08 4.53 23.26
N THR A 5 -18.12 4.49 24.18
CA THR A 5 -17.55 5.71 24.76
C THR A 5 -16.72 6.47 23.70
N SER A 6 -16.53 7.78 23.86
CA SER A 6 -15.76 8.59 22.89
C SER A 6 -14.32 8.08 22.69
N ALA A 7 -13.74 7.43 23.69
CA ALA A 7 -12.39 6.85 23.63
C ALA A 7 -12.36 5.55 22.81
N ASP A 8 -13.42 4.74 22.90
CA ASP A 8 -13.54 3.51 22.11
C ASP A 8 -13.73 3.83 20.62
N ARG A 9 -14.49 4.88 20.30
CA ARG A 9 -14.68 5.33 18.92
C ARG A 9 -13.38 5.79 18.27
N THR A 10 -12.58 6.60 18.97
CA THR A 10 -11.27 7.06 18.47
C THR A 10 -10.28 5.90 18.32
N LYS A 11 -10.29 4.93 19.23
CA LYS A 11 -9.46 3.72 19.12
C LYS A 11 -9.86 2.88 17.90
N GLN A 12 -11.16 2.73 17.65
CA GLN A 12 -11.69 2.00 16.49
C GLN A 12 -11.37 2.73 15.17
N GLU A 13 -11.54 4.04 15.11
CA GLU A 13 -11.17 4.86 13.95
C GLU A 13 -9.66 4.74 13.63
N ARG A 14 -8.80 4.80 14.65
CA ARG A 14 -7.34 4.60 14.50
C ARG A 14 -6.96 3.20 14.00
N ALA A 15 -7.75 2.18 14.36
CA ALA A 15 -7.54 0.81 13.92
C ALA A 15 -7.95 0.60 12.46
N LEU A 16 -9.02 1.27 12.01
CA LEU A 16 -9.56 1.14 10.65
C LEU A 16 -8.88 2.06 9.62
N ALA A 17 -8.27 3.17 10.07
CA ALA A 17 -7.62 4.14 9.20
C ALA A 17 -6.64 3.53 8.15
N PRO A 18 -5.75 2.57 8.48
CA PRO A 18 -4.83 1.99 7.51
C PRO A 18 -5.57 1.28 6.36
N ALA A 19 -6.58 0.47 6.69
CA ALA A 19 -7.38 -0.25 5.70
C ALA A 19 -8.21 0.72 4.84
N ARG A 20 -8.70 1.81 5.44
CA ARG A 20 -9.43 2.86 4.73
C ARG A 20 -8.56 3.55 3.69
N VAL A 21 -7.31 3.90 4.02
CA VAL A 21 -6.39 4.51 3.05
C VAL A 21 -6.16 3.58 1.86
N VAL A 22 -5.75 2.33 2.14
CA VAL A 22 -5.42 1.36 1.08
C VAL A 22 -6.61 1.13 0.15
N THR A 23 -7.81 0.95 0.71
CA THR A 23 -9.02 0.71 -0.08
C THR A 23 -9.50 1.94 -0.85
N SER A 24 -9.37 3.16 -0.31
CA SER A 24 -9.68 4.39 -1.04
C SER A 24 -8.73 4.60 -2.21
N VAL A 25 -7.42 4.39 -2.01
CA VAL A 25 -6.41 4.47 -3.08
C VAL A 25 -6.70 3.45 -4.18
N LEU A 26 -6.98 2.19 -3.82
CA LEU A 26 -7.36 1.16 -4.80
C LEU A 26 -8.56 1.59 -5.64
N LYS A 27 -9.64 2.07 -4.99
CA LYS A 27 -10.85 2.50 -5.69
C LYS A 27 -10.58 3.62 -6.68
N LEU A 28 -9.78 4.61 -6.28
CA LEU A 28 -9.40 5.72 -7.16
C LEU A 28 -8.61 5.24 -8.37
N VAL A 29 -7.61 4.38 -8.16
CA VAL A 29 -6.80 3.79 -9.24
C VAL A 29 -7.69 2.96 -10.19
N LYS A 30 -8.57 2.11 -9.64
CA LYS A 30 -9.50 1.31 -10.46
C LYS A 30 -10.48 2.17 -11.25
N ALA A 31 -10.93 3.28 -10.71
CA ALA A 31 -11.75 4.22 -11.48
C ALA A 31 -10.97 4.83 -12.64
N CYS A 32 -9.70 5.19 -12.44
CA CYS A 32 -8.81 5.71 -13.50
C CYS A 32 -8.48 4.64 -14.57
N LEU A 33 -8.59 3.35 -14.25
CA LEU A 33 -8.47 2.26 -15.22
C LEU A 33 -9.67 2.14 -16.16
N LEU A 34 -10.83 2.67 -15.77
CA LEU A 34 -12.08 2.55 -16.53
C LEU A 34 -12.48 3.86 -17.20
N TYR A 35 -12.20 4.98 -16.53
CA TYR A 35 -12.68 6.29 -16.92
C TYR A 35 -11.54 7.29 -17.06
N ASP A 36 -11.82 8.37 -17.78
CA ASP A 36 -10.95 9.53 -17.85
C ASP A 36 -10.98 10.33 -16.53
N ASP A 37 -9.93 11.12 -16.27
CA ASP A 37 -9.78 11.86 -15.02
C ASP A 37 -10.84 12.98 -14.87
N SER A 38 -11.33 13.51 -15.99
CA SER A 38 -12.45 14.45 -16.07
C SER A 38 -13.81 13.83 -15.71
N ASN A 39 -13.90 12.51 -15.57
CA ASN A 39 -15.14 11.82 -15.26
C ASN A 39 -15.59 12.08 -13.81
N GLN A 40 -16.88 12.40 -13.64
CA GLN A 40 -17.48 12.68 -12.34
C GLN A 40 -17.29 11.54 -11.33
N ALA A 41 -17.30 10.28 -11.78
CA ALA A 41 -17.09 9.11 -10.90
C ALA A 41 -15.67 9.10 -10.30
N VAL A 42 -14.66 9.52 -11.08
CA VAL A 42 -13.28 9.65 -10.59
C VAL A 42 -13.18 10.80 -9.60
N GLN A 43 -13.73 11.96 -9.96
CA GLN A 43 -13.72 13.16 -9.11
C GLN A 43 -14.38 12.93 -7.74
N GLN A 44 -15.46 12.14 -7.68
CA GLN A 44 -16.13 11.76 -6.44
C GLN A 44 -15.26 10.90 -5.50
N LEU A 45 -14.22 10.25 -6.00
CA LEU A 45 -13.31 9.40 -5.21
C LEU A 45 -12.09 10.16 -4.70
N VAL A 46 -11.76 11.33 -5.27
CA VAL A 46 -10.58 12.11 -4.87
C VAL A 46 -10.72 12.62 -3.44
N SER A 47 -11.81 13.33 -3.14
CA SER A 47 -12.04 13.91 -1.80
C SER A 47 -12.07 12.85 -0.66
N PRO A 48 -12.82 11.73 -0.80
CA PRO A 48 -12.78 10.65 0.20
C PRO A 48 -11.39 10.01 0.37
N THR A 49 -10.57 9.98 -0.68
CA THR A 49 -9.21 9.43 -0.60
C THR A 49 -8.27 10.38 0.15
N LEU A 50 -8.35 11.69 -0.12
CA LEU A 50 -7.64 12.71 0.64
C LEU A 50 -8.05 12.72 2.12
N GLU A 51 -9.34 12.57 2.41
CA GLU A 51 -9.85 12.47 3.78
C GLU A 51 -9.31 11.20 4.47
N ALA A 52 -9.22 10.08 3.76
CA ALA A 52 -8.64 8.86 4.30
C ALA A 52 -7.16 9.04 4.67
N ILE A 53 -6.37 9.65 3.78
CA ILE A 53 -4.94 9.94 3.98
C ILE A 53 -4.74 10.87 5.17
N SER A 54 -5.39 12.03 5.15
CA SER A 54 -5.28 13.04 6.22
C SER A 54 -5.75 12.50 7.58
N THR A 55 -6.87 11.76 7.62
CA THR A 55 -7.34 11.12 8.86
C THR A 55 -6.34 10.11 9.38
N PHE A 56 -5.71 9.30 8.52
CA PHE A 56 -4.67 8.38 8.95
C PHE A 56 -3.48 9.13 9.55
N CYS A 57 -2.99 10.17 8.87
CA CYS A 57 -1.85 10.96 9.32
C CYS A 57 -2.12 11.60 10.69
N LEU A 58 -3.30 12.20 10.87
CA LEU A 58 -3.74 12.74 12.16
C LEU A 58 -3.88 11.66 13.23
N ALA A 59 -4.47 10.51 12.88
CA ALA A 59 -4.69 9.39 13.80
C ALA A 59 -3.39 8.73 14.28
N ARG A 60 -2.32 8.82 13.49
CA ARG A 60 -1.01 8.19 13.75
C ARG A 60 0.09 9.19 14.09
N GLU A 61 -0.24 10.49 14.14
CA GLU A 61 0.73 11.57 14.37
C GLU A 61 1.92 11.45 13.41
N ALA A 62 1.63 11.20 12.14
CA ALA A 62 2.61 10.97 11.09
C ALA A 62 2.43 12.00 9.97
N ASP A 63 3.53 12.45 9.38
CA ASP A 63 3.50 13.41 8.28
C ASP A 63 3.07 12.78 6.95
N SER A 64 3.22 11.46 6.81
CA SER A 64 2.89 10.72 5.59
C SER A 64 2.39 9.29 5.87
N VAL A 65 1.71 8.73 4.86
CA VAL A 65 1.29 7.32 4.80
C VAL A 65 2.18 6.60 3.82
N LYS A 66 2.95 5.64 4.32
CA LYS A 66 3.80 4.75 3.54
C LYS A 66 3.18 3.37 3.50
N ILE A 67 2.90 2.87 2.30
CA ILE A 67 2.31 1.56 2.04
C ILE A 67 3.34 0.72 1.28
N LEU A 68 3.73 -0.41 1.87
CA LEU A 68 4.68 -1.36 1.29
C LEU A 68 3.98 -2.70 1.10
N PHE A 69 4.14 -3.28 -0.09
CA PHE A 69 3.56 -4.55 -0.49
C PHE A 69 4.67 -5.60 -0.62
N ALA A 70 4.52 -6.73 0.06
CA ALA A 70 5.47 -7.84 0.03
C ALA A 70 4.74 -9.18 -0.02
N GLY A 71 4.56 -9.67 -1.25
CA GLY A 71 3.67 -10.80 -1.51
C GLY A 71 2.29 -10.52 -0.93
N ASP A 72 1.84 -11.41 -0.05
CA ASP A 72 0.50 -11.33 0.57
C ASP A 72 0.46 -10.48 1.85
N ILE A 73 1.56 -9.82 2.22
CA ILE A 73 1.65 -9.00 3.42
C ILE A 73 1.74 -7.52 3.03
N VAL A 74 0.84 -6.72 3.59
CA VAL A 74 0.78 -5.28 3.38
C VAL A 74 1.20 -4.56 4.66
N PHE A 75 2.09 -3.58 4.53
CA PHE A 75 2.59 -2.78 5.62
C PHE A 75 2.17 -1.34 5.44
N VAL A 76 1.66 -0.72 6.50
CA VAL A 76 1.34 0.70 6.54
C VAL A 76 2.14 1.34 7.67
N ASN A 77 3.01 2.30 7.35
CA ASN A 77 4.01 2.91 8.23
C ASN A 77 4.76 1.85 9.07
N ARG A 78 5.37 0.86 8.39
CA ARG A 78 6.15 -0.25 8.98
C ARG A 78 5.38 -1.18 9.92
N ARG A 79 4.04 -1.15 9.89
CA ARG A 79 3.20 -2.06 10.67
C ARG A 79 2.37 -2.91 9.73
N VAL A 80 2.28 -4.20 10.00
CA VAL A 80 1.41 -5.12 9.25
C VAL A 80 -0.03 -4.60 9.31
N LEU A 81 -0.66 -4.52 8.14
CA LEU A 81 -2.07 -4.20 7.99
C LEU A 81 -2.90 -5.32 8.64
N ARG A 82 -3.53 -5.03 9.76
CA ARG A 82 -4.43 -5.95 10.45
C ARG A 82 -5.85 -5.66 10.00
N ALA A 83 -6.36 -6.43 9.05
CA ALA A 83 -7.70 -6.30 8.53
C ALA A 83 -8.33 -7.68 8.26
N GLY A 84 -9.64 -7.72 8.01
CA GLY A 84 -10.33 -8.93 7.57
C GLY A 84 -9.80 -9.43 6.22
N ARG A 85 -10.00 -10.71 5.92
CA ARG A 85 -9.49 -11.37 4.70
C ARG A 85 -9.83 -10.59 3.43
N ASP A 86 -11.08 -10.13 3.30
CA ASP A 86 -11.54 -9.39 2.12
C ASP A 86 -10.76 -8.09 1.92
N MET A 87 -10.44 -7.39 3.00
CA MET A 87 -9.66 -6.15 2.94
C MET A 87 -8.19 -6.41 2.62
N ILE A 88 -7.63 -7.53 3.07
CA ILE A 88 -6.27 -7.94 2.68
C ILE A 88 -6.23 -8.28 1.19
N MET A 89 -7.23 -8.99 0.65
CA MET A 89 -7.29 -9.26 -0.79
C MET A 89 -7.35 -7.98 -1.62
N LEU A 90 -8.16 -7.00 -1.21
CA LEU A 90 -8.18 -5.68 -1.86
C LEU A 90 -6.82 -4.96 -1.74
N ALA A 91 -6.17 -5.06 -0.58
CA ALA A 91 -4.85 -4.49 -0.39
C ALA A 91 -3.82 -5.15 -1.33
N CYS A 92 -3.81 -6.47 -1.45
CA CYS A 92 -2.94 -7.20 -2.37
C CYS A 92 -3.23 -6.81 -3.83
N GLU A 93 -4.49 -6.59 -4.22
CA GLU A 93 -4.85 -6.12 -5.57
C GLU A 93 -4.18 -4.76 -5.90
N LEU A 94 -4.08 -3.84 -4.92
CA LEU A 94 -3.33 -2.60 -5.10
C LEU A 94 -1.83 -2.88 -5.26
N GLY A 95 -1.30 -3.83 -4.49
CA GLY A 95 0.08 -4.29 -4.61
C GLY A 95 0.40 -4.88 -5.99
N GLU A 96 -0.50 -5.66 -6.56
CA GLU A 96 -0.36 -6.24 -7.91
C GLU A 96 -0.33 -5.15 -8.99
N LEU A 97 -1.18 -4.11 -8.85
CA LEU A 97 -1.16 -2.95 -9.76
C LEU A 97 0.18 -2.22 -9.71
N LEU A 98 0.74 -2.01 -8.51
CA LEU A 98 2.06 -1.40 -8.35
C LEU A 98 3.18 -2.30 -8.88
N ALA A 99 3.12 -3.61 -8.62
CA ALA A 99 4.12 -4.56 -9.06
C ALA A 99 4.23 -4.62 -10.59
N ARG A 100 3.11 -4.51 -11.31
CA ARG A 100 3.11 -4.38 -12.79
C ARG A 100 3.85 -3.15 -13.30
N CYS A 101 4.02 -2.13 -12.47
CA CYS A 101 4.82 -0.94 -12.77
C CYS A 101 6.24 -0.98 -12.15
N ASN A 102 6.69 -2.14 -11.66
CA ASN A 102 7.93 -2.32 -10.90
C ASN A 102 8.01 -1.39 -9.68
N LEU A 103 6.90 -1.29 -8.94
CA LEU A 103 6.81 -0.57 -7.67
C LEU A 103 6.36 -1.54 -6.57
N SER A 104 6.90 -1.35 -5.37
CA SER A 104 6.46 -2.12 -4.19
C SER A 104 6.13 -1.22 -3.00
N GLU A 105 6.52 0.06 -3.03
CA GLU A 105 6.19 1.04 -2.01
C GLU A 105 5.61 2.31 -2.65
N VAL A 106 4.57 2.85 -2.01
CA VAL A 106 4.02 4.19 -2.29
C VAL A 106 3.91 4.96 -0.99
N THR A 107 4.27 6.24 -1.01
CA THR A 107 4.13 7.16 0.11
C THR A 107 3.31 8.36 -0.32
N PHE A 108 2.34 8.75 0.50
CA PHE A 108 1.52 9.94 0.34
C PHE A 108 1.74 10.87 1.53
N ASP A 109 2.04 12.13 1.27
CA ASP A 109 2.10 13.14 2.32
C ASP A 109 0.69 13.43 2.87
N GLY A 110 0.59 13.73 4.15
CA GLY A 110 -0.67 14.03 4.81
C GLY A 110 -1.37 15.29 4.27
N ARG A 111 -0.65 16.11 3.50
CA ARG A 111 -1.13 17.33 2.82
C ARG A 111 -1.07 17.22 1.29
N VAL A 112 -0.99 16.00 0.74
CA VAL A 112 -1.05 15.78 -0.71
C VAL A 112 -2.30 16.46 -1.28
N GLY A 113 -2.16 17.13 -2.42
CA GLY A 113 -3.27 17.80 -3.08
C GLY A 113 -4.07 16.86 -3.97
N ALA A 114 -5.25 17.34 -4.39
CA ALA A 114 -6.17 16.59 -5.24
C ALA A 114 -5.57 16.28 -6.61
N GLY A 115 -4.87 17.24 -7.21
CA GLY A 115 -4.26 17.09 -8.53
C GLY A 115 -3.11 16.10 -8.52
N GLU A 116 -2.30 16.09 -7.47
CA GLU A 116 -1.16 15.20 -7.28
C GLU A 116 -1.62 13.77 -7.05
N LEU A 117 -2.63 13.58 -6.20
CA LEU A 117 -3.22 12.27 -5.96
C LEU A 117 -3.88 11.69 -7.23
N LEU A 118 -4.62 12.52 -7.97
CA LEU A 118 -5.24 12.11 -9.23
C LEU A 118 -4.18 11.83 -10.30
N GLY A 119 -3.15 12.66 -10.38
CA GLY A 119 -2.01 12.48 -11.29
C GLY A 119 -1.29 11.15 -11.03
N PHE A 120 -1.03 10.80 -9.77
CA PHE A 120 -0.49 9.49 -9.40
C PHE A 120 -1.41 8.36 -9.86
N ALA A 121 -2.70 8.42 -9.52
CA ALA A 121 -3.65 7.37 -9.86
C ALA A 121 -3.77 7.16 -11.38
N ARG A 122 -3.72 8.26 -12.15
CA ARG A 122 -3.73 8.21 -13.62
C ARG A 122 -2.45 7.63 -14.19
N GLN A 123 -1.28 8.06 -13.72
CA GLN A 123 -0.01 7.50 -14.19
C GLN A 123 0.11 6.01 -13.87
N LEU A 124 -0.38 5.57 -12.70
CA LEU A 124 -0.43 4.15 -12.36
C LEU A 124 -1.39 3.38 -13.27
N ALA A 125 -2.53 3.96 -13.61
CA ALA A 125 -3.49 3.35 -14.54
C ALA A 125 -2.93 3.25 -15.96
N ASP A 126 -2.26 4.30 -16.45
CA ASP A 126 -1.61 4.31 -17.77
C ASP A 126 -0.45 3.29 -17.82
N GLY A 127 0.30 3.16 -16.72
CA GLY A 127 1.36 2.16 -16.55
C GLY A 127 0.86 0.71 -16.60
N GLN A 128 -0.44 0.45 -16.40
CA GLN A 128 -0.99 -0.89 -16.60
C GLN A 128 -1.12 -1.28 -18.07
N ARG A 129 -1.16 -0.29 -18.97
CA ARG A 129 -1.40 -0.48 -20.41
C ARG A 129 -0.14 -0.26 -21.25
N ASP A 130 0.75 0.61 -20.79
CA ASP A 130 1.98 0.99 -21.47
C ASP A 130 3.21 0.85 -20.54
N PRO A 131 4.16 -0.06 -20.84
CA PRO A 131 5.41 -0.18 -20.09
C PRO A 131 6.22 1.12 -20.01
N ASN A 132 6.16 1.98 -21.04
CA ASN A 132 6.86 3.27 -21.02
C ASN A 132 6.21 4.25 -20.04
N ALA A 133 4.88 4.18 -19.87
CA ALA A 133 4.19 4.94 -18.83
C ALA A 133 4.58 4.46 -17.42
N ALA A 134 4.77 3.15 -17.23
CA ALA A 134 5.26 2.60 -15.97
C ALA A 134 6.69 3.04 -15.63
N GLU A 135 7.59 3.14 -16.62
CA GLU A 135 8.92 3.75 -16.42
C GLU A 135 8.83 5.23 -16.05
N ARG A 136 7.94 5.99 -16.69
CA ARG A 136 7.72 7.40 -16.34
C ARG A 136 7.24 7.58 -14.90
N LEU A 137 6.31 6.74 -14.44
CA LEU A 137 5.83 6.79 -13.05
C LEU A 137 6.96 6.55 -12.04
N ARG A 138 7.89 5.64 -12.34
CA ARG A 138 9.06 5.36 -11.47
C ARG A 138 9.98 6.55 -11.29
N HIS A 139 10.05 7.42 -12.28
CA HIS A 139 10.87 8.63 -12.27
C HIS A 139 10.05 9.91 -12.07
N ALA A 140 8.74 9.78 -11.82
CA ALA A 140 7.85 10.91 -11.71
C ALA A 140 8.06 11.61 -10.37
N GLU A 141 8.34 12.91 -10.43
CA GLU A 141 8.38 13.78 -9.26
C GLU A 141 7.00 14.39 -9.06
N ILE A 142 6.11 13.65 -8.40
CA ILE A 142 4.79 14.15 -7.99
C ILE A 142 4.92 14.73 -6.58
N SER A 143 4.63 16.03 -6.43
CA SER A 143 4.70 16.68 -5.13
C SER A 143 3.81 15.96 -4.10
N GLY A 144 4.39 15.53 -2.98
CA GLY A 144 3.67 14.81 -1.93
C GLY A 144 3.29 13.36 -2.25
N VAL A 145 3.79 12.79 -3.36
CA VAL A 145 3.68 11.36 -3.66
C VAL A 145 5.04 10.82 -4.08
N SER A 146 5.55 9.81 -3.37
CA SER A 146 6.78 9.13 -3.76
C SER A 146 6.52 7.64 -3.97
N VAL A 147 7.05 7.09 -5.05
CA VAL A 147 6.97 5.67 -5.36
C VAL A 147 8.38 5.10 -5.47
N ARG A 148 8.56 3.84 -5.08
CA ARG A 148 9.83 3.14 -5.33
C ARG A 148 9.64 1.63 -5.36
N TRP A 149 10.60 0.97 -5.99
CA TRP A 149 10.87 -0.43 -5.70
C TRP A 149 11.72 -0.53 -4.44
N VAL A 150 11.30 -1.39 -3.52
CA VAL A 150 12.08 -1.81 -2.37
C VAL A 150 12.39 -3.28 -2.57
N GLU A 151 13.67 -3.58 -2.74
CA GLU A 151 14.17 -4.95 -2.68
C GLU A 151 14.24 -5.34 -1.21
N LEU A 152 13.42 -6.32 -0.85
CA LEU A 152 13.15 -6.64 0.55
C LEU A 152 14.28 -7.51 1.08
N SER A 153 15.21 -6.92 1.83
CA SER A 153 16.16 -7.70 2.61
C SER A 153 15.44 -8.30 3.82
N ALA A 154 15.86 -9.51 4.25
CA ALA A 154 15.31 -10.18 5.43
C ALA A 154 15.41 -9.31 6.72
N GLU A 155 16.29 -8.32 6.72
CA GLU A 155 16.55 -7.39 7.83
C GLU A 155 15.56 -6.22 7.91
N ASP A 156 14.93 -5.81 6.80
CA ASP A 156 14.03 -4.63 6.75
C ASP A 156 12.67 -4.87 7.43
N TRP A 157 12.34 -6.14 7.66
CA TRP A 157 11.10 -6.59 8.30
C TRP A 157 11.11 -6.54 9.82
N LEU A 158 12.22 -6.13 10.43
CA LEU A 158 12.42 -6.22 11.87
C LEU A 158 11.75 -5.05 12.61
N PRO A 159 10.61 -5.23 13.30
CA PRO A 159 10.25 -4.30 14.35
C PRO A 159 11.31 -4.37 15.45
N SER A 160 11.87 -3.21 15.85
CA SER A 160 12.71 -3.11 17.04
C SER A 160 11.83 -3.30 18.29
N MET A 161 11.48 -4.53 18.65
CA MET A 161 11.15 -4.90 20.02
C MET A 161 11.05 -6.42 20.19
N GLU A 162 12.01 -6.91 20.94
CA GLU A 162 12.09 -8.13 21.75
C GLU A 162 10.84 -9.03 21.87
N ARG A 163 11.10 -10.34 21.65
CA ARG A 163 10.52 -11.51 22.34
C ARG A 163 9.03 -11.83 22.12
N SER A 164 8.70 -12.29 20.91
CA SER A 164 7.60 -13.26 20.75
C SER A 164 8.08 -14.50 20.00
N LEU A 165 8.00 -15.67 20.64
CA LEU A 165 8.28 -16.97 20.01
C LEU A 165 7.41 -17.19 18.77
N PHE A 166 6.20 -16.64 18.76
CA PHE A 166 5.31 -16.67 17.61
C PHE A 166 5.88 -15.86 16.43
N ALA A 167 6.47 -14.70 16.69
CA ALA A 167 7.17 -13.93 15.66
C ALA A 167 8.41 -14.65 15.12
N ARG A 168 9.06 -15.49 15.94
CA ARG A 168 10.16 -16.36 15.50
C ARG A 168 9.66 -17.52 14.63
N VAL A 169 8.58 -18.20 15.00
CA VAL A 169 8.01 -19.30 14.19
C VAL A 169 7.49 -18.79 12.84
N VAL A 170 6.79 -17.64 12.84
CA VAL A 170 6.34 -17.00 11.59
C VAL A 170 7.52 -16.54 10.74
N ARG A 171 8.59 -16.03 11.36
CA ARG A 171 9.86 -15.68 10.69
C ARG A 171 10.50 -16.90 10.03
N ASP A 172 10.68 -17.99 10.78
CA ASP A 172 11.36 -19.19 10.30
C ASP A 172 10.55 -19.83 9.15
N TYR A 173 9.22 -19.81 9.25
CA TYR A 173 8.32 -20.31 8.21
C TYR A 173 8.32 -19.45 6.93
N ALA A 174 8.19 -18.12 7.08
CA ALA A 174 8.19 -17.20 5.96
C ALA A 174 9.55 -17.19 5.23
N ALA A 175 10.66 -17.19 5.98
CA ALA A 175 12.00 -17.28 5.42
C ALA A 175 12.19 -18.59 4.66
N SER A 176 11.81 -19.74 5.24
CA SER A 176 11.95 -21.04 4.58
C SER A 176 11.14 -21.11 3.28
N THR A 177 9.92 -20.57 3.27
CA THR A 177 9.05 -20.58 2.07
C THR A 177 9.62 -19.70 0.96
N LEU A 178 10.17 -18.54 1.32
CA LEU A 178 10.78 -17.61 0.36
C LEU A 178 12.11 -18.14 -0.18
N PHE A 179 12.94 -18.78 0.66
CA PHE A 179 14.16 -19.47 0.22
C PHE A 179 13.85 -20.60 -0.74
N MET A 180 12.83 -21.42 -0.46
CA MET A 180 12.44 -22.51 -1.37
C MET A 180 11.92 -21.95 -2.70
N ARG A 181 11.10 -20.88 -2.68
CA ARG A 181 10.64 -20.24 -3.92
C ARG A 181 11.78 -19.66 -4.74
N ARG A 182 12.74 -18.99 -4.10
CA ARG A 182 13.92 -18.44 -4.77
C ARG A 182 14.79 -19.56 -5.34
N PHE A 183 15.08 -20.60 -4.54
CA PHE A 183 15.83 -21.77 -4.98
C PHE A 183 15.20 -22.45 -6.20
N TYR A 184 13.87 -22.62 -6.22
CA TYR A 184 13.17 -23.16 -7.39
C TYR A 184 13.23 -22.22 -8.60
N ALA A 185 13.11 -20.91 -8.40
CA ALA A 185 13.24 -19.94 -9.47
C ALA A 185 14.66 -19.93 -10.07
N ASP A 186 15.69 -20.00 -9.23
CA ASP A 186 17.09 -20.06 -9.66
C ASP A 186 17.38 -21.38 -10.41
N LEU A 187 16.74 -22.49 -10.00
CA LEU A 187 16.77 -23.78 -10.71
C LEU A 187 16.09 -23.73 -12.09
N GLU A 188 14.93 -23.07 -12.18
CA GLU A 188 14.21 -22.88 -13.45
C GLU A 188 14.98 -21.98 -14.43
N GLN A 189 15.77 -21.04 -13.91
CA GLN A 189 16.60 -20.13 -14.69
C GLN A 189 17.98 -20.71 -15.04
N GLY A 190 18.35 -21.86 -14.45
CA GLY A 190 19.64 -22.51 -14.69
C GLY A 190 20.82 -21.77 -14.07
N GLU A 191 20.60 -20.96 -13.04
CA GLU A 191 21.63 -20.16 -12.36
C GLU A 191 22.29 -20.90 -11.17
N LEU A 192 22.16 -22.24 -11.14
CA LEU A 192 22.77 -23.15 -10.14
C LEU A 192 23.58 -24.27 -10.79
#